data_AF-A0A6M3LFU5-F1
#
_entry.id   AF-A0A6M3LFU5-F1
#
_cell.length_a   1.000
_cell.length_b   1.000
_cell.length_c   1.000
_cell.angle_alpha   90.00
_cell.angle_beta   90.00
_cell.angle_gamma   90.00
#
_symmetry.space_group_name_H-M   'P 1'
#
loop_
_entity.id
_entity.type
_entity.pdbx_description
1 polymer ?
#
loop_
_entity_poly.entity_id
_entity_poly.type
_entity_poly.pdbx_seq_one_letter_code
_entity_poly.pdbx_strand_id
1 'polypeptide(L)'
;MAEYTRHRIDVTEEQNMLIGLIVSNRMCKDILPLIDKDYLQNPVSFIVVDWIRNYYQKYEEAPRKDIQTIFEIEKKNLSSDRAEIVQLFLEWLSREYEKQSEINEPYLMDRSVKYLEERSLLVLAKKIEDNVKFGFNDKAKEFIADYKKVAKAMSTWFNPFLFEEVNSNMDTEGDVLFKMPGALGKLLGPFERGAFAAVMAPTK
;
A
#
# COMPACT_ATOMS: atom_id res chain seq x y z
N MET A 1 16.39 30.19 4.25
CA MET A 1 14.94 30.26 3.97
C MET A 1 14.65 29.13 3.00
N ALA A 2 13.97 28.08 3.44
CA ALA A 2 13.65 26.94 2.58
C ALA A 2 12.42 27.31 1.73
N GLU A 3 12.59 27.40 0.42
CA GLU A 3 11.49 27.53 -0.53
C GLU A 3 10.62 26.27 -0.44
N TYR A 4 9.45 26.39 0.19
CA TYR A 4 8.42 25.37 0.14
C TYR A 4 7.82 25.37 -1.27
N THR A 5 8.33 24.50 -2.14
CA THR A 5 7.65 24.17 -3.40
C THR A 5 6.36 23.46 -3.02
N ARG A 6 5.22 24.16 -3.16
CA ARG A 6 3.89 23.63 -2.87
C ARG A 6 3.58 22.53 -3.88
N HIS A 7 3.90 21.28 -3.56
CA HIS A 7 3.43 20.13 -4.33
C HIS A 7 1.91 20.02 -4.15
N ARG A 8 1.16 20.50 -5.14
CA ARG A 8 -0.24 20.06 -5.33
C ARG A 8 -0.18 18.57 -5.68
N ILE A 9 -0.23 17.73 -4.66
CA ILE A 9 -0.52 16.31 -4.85
C ILE A 9 -2.01 16.27 -5.14
N ASP A 10 -2.31 16.37 -6.43
CA ASP A 10 -3.66 16.63 -6.94
C ASP A 10 -4.55 15.39 -6.78
N VAL A 11 -5.85 15.66 -6.62
CA VAL A 11 -6.98 14.72 -6.69
C VAL A 11 -6.84 13.72 -7.86
N THR A 12 -6.10 14.12 -8.91
CA THR A 12 -5.68 13.33 -10.06
C THR A 12 -4.96 12.02 -9.73
N GLU A 13 -4.13 11.98 -8.67
CA GLU A 13 -3.38 10.75 -8.33
C GLU A 13 -4.26 9.68 -7.70
N GLU A 14 -5.15 10.10 -6.81
CA GLU A 14 -6.18 9.23 -6.25
C GLU A 14 -7.07 8.66 -7.35
N GLN A 15 -7.44 9.51 -8.29
CA GLN A 15 -8.26 9.13 -9.45
C GLN A 15 -7.55 8.14 -10.38
N ASN A 16 -6.28 8.39 -10.71
CA ASN A 16 -5.48 7.46 -11.51
C ASN A 16 -5.32 6.10 -10.82
N MET A 17 -5.08 6.11 -9.50
CA MET A 17 -5.03 4.88 -8.70
C MET A 17 -6.36 4.12 -8.79
N LEU A 18 -7.50 4.80 -8.64
CA LEU A 18 -8.83 4.18 -8.76
C LEU A 18 -9.07 3.58 -10.14
N ILE A 19 -8.69 4.28 -11.21
CA ILE A 19 -8.76 3.72 -12.58
C ILE A 19 -7.96 2.41 -12.64
N GLY A 20 -6.72 2.42 -12.14
CA GLY A 20 -5.88 1.23 -12.06
C GLY A 20 -6.53 0.07 -11.30
N LEU A 21 -7.15 0.34 -10.16
CA LEU A 21 -7.89 -0.63 -9.35
C LEU A 21 -9.14 -1.19 -10.06
N ILE A 22 -9.79 -0.41 -10.92
CA ILE A 22 -10.94 -0.88 -11.69
C ILE A 22 -10.48 -1.82 -12.81
N VAL A 23 -9.33 -1.55 -13.45
CA VAL A 23 -8.94 -2.25 -14.69
C VAL A 23 -7.94 -3.40 -14.50
N SER A 24 -7.08 -3.34 -13.47
CA SER A 24 -5.97 -4.28 -13.28
C SER A 24 -6.10 -5.13 -12.01
N ASN A 25 -5.98 -6.45 -12.19
CA ASN A 25 -5.92 -7.41 -11.09
C ASN A 25 -4.66 -7.24 -10.24
N ARG A 26 -3.53 -6.87 -10.86
CA ARG A 26 -2.26 -6.66 -10.14
C ARG A 26 -2.33 -5.44 -9.24
N MET A 27 -2.92 -4.35 -9.73
CA MET A 27 -3.23 -3.18 -8.92
C MET A 27 -4.12 -3.56 -7.73
N CYS A 28 -5.18 -4.33 -7.95
CA CYS A 28 -6.01 -4.82 -6.84
C CYS A 28 -5.21 -5.61 -5.81
N LYS A 29 -4.38 -6.55 -6.27
CA LYS A 29 -3.59 -7.42 -5.40
C LYS A 29 -2.63 -6.64 -4.50
N ASP A 30 -1.89 -5.70 -5.09
CA ASP A 30 -0.76 -5.06 -4.42
C ASP A 30 -1.18 -3.76 -3.70
N ILE A 31 -2.14 -3.00 -4.25
CA ILE A 31 -2.55 -1.69 -3.71
C ILE A 31 -3.73 -1.77 -2.73
N LEU A 32 -4.76 -2.61 -2.96
CA LEU A 32 -5.93 -2.66 -2.07
C LEU A 32 -5.59 -2.95 -0.59
N PRO A 33 -4.61 -3.82 -0.26
CA PRO A 33 -4.22 -4.06 1.12
C PRO A 33 -3.57 -2.85 1.80
N LEU A 34 -3.03 -1.92 1.01
CA LEU A 34 -2.34 -0.72 1.49
C LEU A 34 -3.29 0.44 1.78
N ILE A 35 -4.52 0.39 1.24
CA ILE A 35 -5.48 1.49 1.37
C ILE A 35 -6.19 1.43 2.72
N ASP A 36 -5.98 2.48 3.51
CA ASP A 36 -6.82 2.86 4.64
C ASP A 36 -7.85 3.92 4.21
N LYS A 37 -9.03 3.88 4.84
CA LYS A 37 -10.11 4.89 4.71
C LYS A 37 -9.58 6.31 4.82
N ASP A 38 -8.70 6.57 5.79
CA ASP A 38 -8.24 7.92 6.12
C ASP A 38 -7.26 8.47 5.06
N TYR A 39 -6.71 7.60 4.20
CA TYR A 39 -5.74 8.00 3.18
C TYR A 39 -6.41 8.68 1.99
N LEU A 40 -7.65 8.29 1.68
CA LEU A 40 -8.44 8.87 0.59
C LEU A 40 -8.98 10.25 0.96
N GLN A 41 -8.84 11.22 0.07
CA GLN A 41 -9.34 12.57 0.29
C GLN A 41 -10.81 12.71 -0.06
N ASN A 42 -11.25 12.09 -1.16
CA ASN A 42 -12.62 12.18 -1.60
C ASN A 42 -13.47 11.07 -0.94
N PRO A 43 -14.55 11.42 -0.20
CA PRO A 43 -15.43 10.43 0.42
C PRO A 43 -16.03 9.42 -0.58
N VAL A 44 -16.23 9.83 -1.84
CA VAL A 44 -16.76 8.98 -2.90
C VAL A 44 -15.76 7.92 -3.31
N SER A 45 -14.46 8.25 -3.33
CA SER A 45 -13.39 7.30 -3.62
C SER A 45 -13.42 6.11 -2.66
N PHE A 46 -13.69 6.36 -1.38
CA PHE A 46 -13.78 5.30 -0.39
C PHE A 46 -14.93 4.32 -0.70
N ILE A 47 -16.10 4.82 -1.10
CA ILE A 47 -17.24 3.98 -1.49
C ILE A 47 -16.84 3.07 -2.65
N VAL A 48 -16.18 3.63 -3.67
CA VAL A 48 -15.73 2.88 -4.85
C VAL A 48 -14.65 1.84 -4.47
N VAL A 49 -13.67 2.20 -3.63
CA VAL A 49 -12.65 1.25 -3.15
C VAL A 49 -13.30 0.10 -2.36
N ASP A 50 -14.30 0.38 -1.52
CA ASP A 50 -14.99 -0.66 -0.75
C ASP A 50 -15.71 -1.65 -1.68
N TRP A 51 -16.37 -1.15 -2.73
CA TRP A 51 -16.96 -1.99 -3.77
C TRP A 51 -15.93 -2.85 -4.51
N ILE A 52 -14.81 -2.24 -4.92
CA ILE A 52 -13.72 -2.97 -5.59
C ILE A 52 -13.14 -4.03 -4.65
N ARG A 53 -12.94 -3.71 -3.37
CA ARG A 53 -12.44 -4.62 -2.35
C ARG A 53 -13.37 -5.82 -2.16
N ASN A 54 -14.67 -5.58 -2.00
CA ASN A 54 -15.66 -6.65 -1.82
C ASN A 54 -15.76 -7.55 -3.07
N TYR A 55 -15.69 -6.96 -4.26
CA TYR A 55 -15.69 -7.72 -5.51
C TYR A 55 -14.41 -8.56 -5.66
N TYR A 56 -13.24 -7.95 -5.46
CA TYR A 56 -11.94 -8.62 -5.60
C TYR A 56 -11.78 -9.76 -4.57
N GLN A 57 -12.23 -9.58 -3.33
CA GLN A 57 -12.22 -10.64 -2.32
C GLN A 57 -13.07 -11.86 -2.71
N LYS A 58 -14.12 -11.66 -3.51
CA LYS A 58 -15.04 -12.72 -3.91
C LYS A 58 -14.62 -13.42 -5.20
N TYR A 59 -14.07 -12.68 -6.15
CA TYR A 59 -13.81 -13.17 -7.50
C TYR A 59 -12.32 -13.18 -7.88
N GLU A 60 -11.44 -12.61 -7.05
CA GLU A 60 -10.00 -12.44 -7.31
C GLU A 60 -9.67 -11.70 -8.63
N GLU A 61 -10.64 -10.97 -9.16
CA GLU A 61 -10.56 -10.22 -10.41
C GLU A 61 -10.96 -8.76 -10.21
N ALA A 62 -10.37 -7.87 -11.00
CA ALA A 62 -10.72 -6.46 -11.03
C ALA A 62 -12.10 -6.26 -11.69
N PRO A 63 -12.95 -5.38 -11.16
CA PRO A 63 -14.34 -5.27 -11.61
C PRO A 63 -14.51 -4.87 -13.08
N ARG A 64 -13.60 -4.07 -13.64
CA ARG A 64 -13.67 -3.56 -15.03
C ARG A 64 -15.07 -3.00 -15.34
N LYS A 65 -15.80 -3.60 -16.29
CA LYS A 65 -17.15 -3.18 -16.68
C LYS A 65 -18.21 -3.49 -15.62
N ASP A 66 -17.96 -4.48 -14.76
CA ASP A 66 -18.89 -4.88 -13.71
C ASP A 66 -19.02 -3.82 -12.63
N ILE A 67 -18.11 -2.82 -12.57
CA ILE A 67 -18.25 -1.67 -11.68
C ILE A 67 -19.58 -0.94 -11.89
N GLN A 68 -20.08 -0.89 -13.13
CA GLN A 68 -21.38 -0.31 -13.44
C GLN A 68 -22.51 -1.16 -12.87
N THR A 69 -22.40 -2.49 -12.97
CA THR A 69 -23.38 -3.41 -12.39
C THR A 69 -23.40 -3.33 -10.86
N ILE A 70 -22.22 -3.21 -10.23
CA ILE A 70 -22.10 -3.02 -8.78
C ILE A 70 -22.78 -1.71 -8.37
N PHE A 71 -22.53 -0.61 -9.08
CA PHE A 71 -23.21 0.67 -8.83
C PHE A 71 -24.73 0.54 -8.94
N GLU A 72 -25.25 -0.13 -9.96
CA GLU A 72 -26.69 -0.34 -10.16
C GLU A 72 -27.37 -1.13 -9.03
N ILE A 73 -26.63 -2.03 -8.39
CA ILE A 73 -27.09 -2.79 -7.23
C ILE A 73 -27.03 -1.92 -5.97
N GLU A 74 -25.89 -1.28 -5.73
CA GLU A 74 -25.61 -0.54 -4.50
C GLU A 74 -26.30 0.83 -4.42
N LYS A 75 -26.68 1.43 -5.56
CA LYS A 75 -27.41 2.70 -5.57
C LYS A 75 -28.72 2.65 -4.78
N LYS A 76 -29.33 1.46 -4.63
CA LYS A 76 -30.55 1.25 -3.83
C LYS A 76 -30.32 1.48 -2.34
N ASN A 77 -29.08 1.33 -1.88
CA ASN A 77 -28.66 1.53 -0.49
C ASN A 77 -28.18 2.96 -0.22
N LEU A 78 -28.06 3.80 -1.26
CA LEU A 78 -27.60 5.18 -1.16
C LEU A 78 -28.79 6.16 -1.22
N SER A 79 -28.63 7.34 -0.62
CA SER A 79 -29.57 8.44 -0.86
C SER A 79 -29.45 8.93 -2.31
N SER A 80 -30.54 9.48 -2.86
CA SER A 80 -30.58 9.97 -4.25
C SER A 80 -29.38 10.88 -4.59
N ASP A 81 -29.11 11.86 -3.74
CA ASP A 81 -28.01 12.81 -3.93
C ASP A 81 -26.63 12.13 -3.95
N ARG A 82 -26.42 11.12 -3.07
CA ARG A 82 -25.16 10.39 -3.03
C ARG A 82 -24.99 9.48 -4.24
N ALA A 83 -26.06 8.83 -4.68
CA ALA A 83 -26.03 7.99 -5.86
C ALA A 83 -25.66 8.80 -7.11
N GLU A 84 -26.22 9.99 -7.26
CA GLU A 84 -25.90 10.91 -8.37
C GLU A 84 -24.43 11.34 -8.34
N ILE A 85 -23.91 11.72 -7.17
CA ILE A 85 -22.49 12.10 -7.02
C ILE A 85 -21.56 10.94 -7.39
N VAL A 86 -21.86 9.72 -6.92
CA VAL A 86 -21.06 8.52 -7.25
C VAL A 86 -21.13 8.23 -8.75
N GLN A 87 -22.31 8.34 -9.36
CA GLN A 87 -22.47 8.14 -10.81
C GLN A 87 -21.61 9.12 -11.60
N LEU A 88 -21.69 10.41 -11.31
CA LEU A 88 -20.88 11.45 -11.98
C LEU A 88 -19.39 11.18 -11.82
N PHE A 89 -18.97 10.67 -10.67
CA PHE A 89 -17.58 10.32 -10.41
C PHE A 89 -17.11 9.11 -11.25
N LEU A 90 -17.92 8.05 -11.35
CA LEU A 90 -17.61 6.89 -12.19
C LEU A 90 -17.60 7.24 -13.69
N GLU A 91 -18.52 8.09 -14.15
CA GLU A 91 -18.53 8.60 -15.51
C GLU A 91 -17.26 9.42 -15.81
N TRP A 92 -16.83 10.24 -14.86
CA TRP A 92 -15.60 11.02 -14.98
C TRP A 92 -14.37 10.11 -15.05
N LEU A 93 -14.28 9.09 -14.18
CA LEU A 93 -13.19 8.10 -14.20
C LEU A 93 -13.14 7.36 -15.55
N SER A 94 -14.30 6.98 -16.08
CA SER A 94 -14.41 6.29 -17.37
C SER A 94 -13.91 7.16 -18.52
N ARG A 95 -14.31 8.44 -18.56
CA ARG A 95 -13.82 9.39 -19.57
C ARG A 95 -12.32 9.62 -19.47
N GLU A 96 -11.76 9.64 -18.26
CA GLU A 96 -10.33 9.84 -18.07
C GLU A 96 -9.53 8.60 -18.50
N TYR A 97 -10.06 7.41 -18.24
CA TYR A 97 -9.51 6.16 -18.77
C TYR A 97 -9.50 6.12 -20.30
N GLU A 98 -10.59 6.53 -20.97
CA GLU A 98 -10.67 6.54 -22.44
C GLU A 98 -9.67 7.50 -23.11
N LYS A 99 -9.25 8.57 -22.43
CA LYS A 99 -8.21 9.49 -22.93
C LYS A 99 -6.80 8.89 -22.84
N GLN A 100 -6.58 7.92 -21.96
CA GLN A 100 -5.30 7.28 -21.78
C GLN A 100 -5.14 6.20 -22.85
N SER A 101 -4.33 6.47 -23.88
CA SER A 101 -4.11 5.55 -24.99
C SER A 101 -3.40 4.25 -24.56
N GLU A 102 -2.54 4.31 -23.55
CA GLU A 102 -1.92 3.15 -22.91
C GLU A 102 -1.70 3.43 -21.41
N ILE A 103 -2.09 2.49 -20.56
CA ILE A 103 -1.74 2.53 -19.13
C ILE A 103 -0.40 1.84 -18.95
N ASN A 104 0.61 2.62 -18.57
CA ASN A 104 1.85 2.07 -18.03
C ASN A 104 1.59 1.60 -16.59
N GLU A 105 1.21 0.33 -16.45
CA GLU A 105 0.85 -0.28 -15.18
C GLU A 105 1.98 -0.23 -14.12
N PRO A 106 3.25 -0.56 -14.43
CA PRO A 106 4.35 -0.39 -13.48
C PRO A 106 4.49 1.05 -12.98
N TYR A 107 4.42 2.03 -13.88
CA TYR A 107 4.49 3.44 -13.50
C TYR A 107 3.31 3.84 -12.61
N LEU A 108 2.09 3.40 -12.95
CA LEU A 108 0.89 3.68 -12.17
C LEU A 108 0.97 3.05 -10.77
N MET A 109 1.54 1.86 -10.65
CA MET A 109 1.81 1.19 -9.37
C MET A 109 2.72 2.06 -8.50
N ASP A 110 3.88 2.47 -9.01
CA ASP A 110 4.85 3.28 -8.27
C ASP A 110 4.24 4.60 -7.78
N ARG A 111 3.46 5.26 -8.65
CA ARG A 111 2.75 6.49 -8.29
C ARG A 111 1.69 6.28 -7.22
N SER A 112 0.94 5.19 -7.30
CA SER A 112 -0.10 4.84 -6.32
C SER A 112 0.50 4.57 -4.95
N VAL A 113 1.62 3.83 -4.89
CA VAL A 113 2.33 3.59 -3.63
C VAL A 113 2.88 4.89 -3.05
N LYS A 114 3.51 5.72 -3.88
CA LYS A 114 4.01 7.03 -3.44
C LYS A 114 2.89 7.92 -2.90
N TYR A 115 1.74 7.95 -3.58
CA TYR A 115 0.56 8.67 -3.12
C TYR A 115 0.12 8.15 -1.73
N LEU A 116 -0.05 6.84 -1.56
CA LEU A 116 -0.47 6.26 -0.29
C LEU A 116 0.56 6.48 0.82
N GLU A 117 1.85 6.42 0.52
CA GLU A 117 2.92 6.78 1.45
C GLU A 117 2.77 8.22 1.94
N GLU A 118 2.68 9.18 1.03
CA GLU A 118 2.51 10.60 1.35
C GLU A 118 1.24 10.82 2.17
N ARG A 119 0.12 10.19 1.80
CA ARG A 119 -1.14 10.28 2.55
C ARG A 119 -1.03 9.67 3.94
N SER A 120 -0.37 8.52 4.09
CA SER A 120 -0.18 7.87 5.38
C SER A 120 0.59 8.77 6.35
N LEU A 121 1.63 9.46 5.86
CA LEU A 121 2.43 10.39 6.65
C LEU A 121 1.65 11.65 7.03
N LEU A 122 0.87 12.20 6.10
CA LEU A 122 0.03 13.37 6.38
C LEU A 122 -1.05 13.06 7.43
N VAL A 123 -1.69 11.89 7.34
CA VAL A 123 -2.67 11.44 8.33
C VAL A 123 -2.02 11.23 9.69
N LEU A 124 -0.85 10.59 9.72
CA LEU A 124 -0.08 10.41 10.95
C LEU A 124 0.30 11.74 11.59
N ALA A 125 0.85 12.67 10.80
CA ALA A 125 1.25 14.00 11.28
C ALA A 125 0.06 14.74 11.89
N LYS A 126 -1.12 14.70 11.24
CA LYS A 126 -2.34 15.30 11.77
C LYS A 126 -2.79 14.64 13.08
N LYS A 127 -2.78 13.30 13.16
CA LYS A 127 -3.12 12.56 14.38
C LYS A 127 -2.19 12.94 15.54
N ILE A 128 -0.88 13.08 15.29
CA ILE A 128 0.10 13.51 16.29
C ILE A 128 -0.19 14.95 16.72
N GLU A 129 -0.34 15.87 15.76
CA GLU A 129 -0.59 17.29 16.03
C GLU A 129 -1.85 17.50 16.88
N ASP A 130 -2.94 16.82 16.53
CA ASP A 130 -4.20 16.89 17.26
C ASP A 130 -4.03 16.36 18.70
N ASN A 131 -3.38 15.21 18.91
CA ASN A 131 -3.19 14.65 20.25
C ASN A 131 -2.26 15.50 21.13
N VAL A 132 -1.20 16.07 20.56
CA VAL A 132 -0.29 16.98 21.28
C VAL A 132 -1.04 18.26 21.69
N LYS A 133 -1.89 18.83 20.82
CA LYS A 133 -2.71 20.00 21.16
C LYS A 133 -3.63 19.77 22.34
N PHE A 134 -4.18 18.56 22.47
CA PHE A 134 -5.04 18.18 23.60
C PHE A 134 -4.28 17.64 24.83
N GLY A 135 -2.95 17.61 24.80
CA GLY A 135 -2.10 17.16 25.92
C GLY A 135 -1.93 15.64 26.05
N PHE A 136 -2.39 14.86 25.06
CA PHE A 136 -2.30 13.39 25.07
C PHE A 136 -0.98 12.90 24.46
N ASN A 137 0.14 13.23 25.11
CA ASN A 137 1.48 12.96 24.59
C ASN A 137 1.80 11.46 24.45
N ASP A 138 1.27 10.61 25.32
CA ASP A 138 1.53 9.16 25.26
C ASP A 138 0.84 8.52 24.05
N LYS A 139 -0.40 8.90 23.74
CA LYS A 139 -1.10 8.48 22.53
C LYS A 139 -0.38 8.93 21.26
N ALA A 140 0.17 10.15 21.25
CA ALA A 140 0.96 10.64 20.13
C ALA A 140 2.20 9.77 19.87
N LYS A 141 2.86 9.28 20.93
CA LYS A 141 4.00 8.35 20.81
C LYS A 141 3.58 6.97 20.32
N GLU A 142 2.42 6.47 20.76
CA GLU A 142 1.85 5.20 20.26
C GLU A 142 1.65 5.25 18.74
N PHE A 143 1.08 6.34 18.20
CA PHE A 143 0.91 6.47 16.74
C PHE A 143 2.23 6.45 15.96
N ILE A 144 3.31 6.96 16.54
CA ILE A 144 4.66 6.89 15.93
C ILE A 144 5.18 5.46 15.95
N ALA A 145 4.99 4.74 17.08
CA ALA A 145 5.43 3.36 17.23
C ALA A 145 4.67 2.39 16.31
N ASP A 146 3.36 2.62 16.15
CA ASP A 146 2.47 1.79 15.34
C ASP A 146 2.57 2.08 13.83
N TYR A 147 3.23 3.18 13.44
CA TYR A 147 3.37 3.53 12.04
C TYR A 147 4.17 2.47 11.28
N LYS A 148 3.47 1.74 10.41
CA LYS A 148 4.08 0.81 9.45
C LYS A 148 4.24 1.53 8.12
N LYS A 149 5.49 1.60 7.64
CA LYS A 149 5.79 2.19 6.32
C LYS A 149 5.01 1.45 5.24
N VAL A 150 4.22 2.17 4.44
CA VAL A 150 3.42 1.61 3.34
C VAL A 150 4.33 0.83 2.36
N ALA A 151 5.54 1.33 2.07
CA ALA A 151 6.58 0.63 1.30
C ALA A 151 6.96 -0.77 1.83
N LYS A 152 6.92 -0.98 3.16
CA LYS A 152 7.42 -2.22 3.78
C LYS A 152 6.44 -3.38 3.58
N ALA A 153 5.19 -3.11 3.25
CA ALA A 153 4.25 -4.14 2.80
C ALA A 153 4.45 -4.52 1.33
N MET A 154 5.12 -3.66 0.55
CA MET A 154 5.53 -3.88 -0.84
C MET A 154 6.96 -4.45 -0.98
N SER A 155 7.69 -4.71 0.11
CA SER A 155 9.10 -5.11 0.03
C SER A 155 9.23 -6.41 -0.76
N THR A 156 9.61 -6.24 -2.02
CA THR A 156 10.08 -7.23 -2.99
C THR A 156 9.37 -8.57 -2.87
N TRP A 157 8.11 -8.64 -3.32
CA TRP A 157 7.52 -9.92 -3.67
C TRP A 157 8.28 -10.46 -4.88
N PHE A 158 9.40 -11.13 -4.63
CA PHE A 158 10.02 -12.01 -5.61
C PHE A 158 9.44 -13.41 -5.41
N ASN A 159 9.21 -14.13 -6.49
CA ASN A 159 8.76 -15.50 -6.44
C ASN A 159 9.95 -16.39 -6.05
N PRO A 160 9.96 -16.99 -4.84
CA PRO A 160 11.09 -17.82 -4.40
C PRO A 160 11.21 -19.12 -5.21
N PHE A 161 10.25 -19.42 -6.10
CA PHE A 161 10.28 -20.57 -6.99
C PHE A 161 10.81 -20.24 -8.39
N LEU A 162 11.09 -18.97 -8.69
CA LEU A 162 11.73 -18.55 -9.94
C LEU A 162 13.23 -18.34 -9.71
N PHE A 163 14.04 -19.25 -10.26
CA PHE A 163 15.49 -19.28 -10.04
C PHE A 163 16.18 -17.95 -10.41
N GLU A 164 15.73 -17.28 -11.47
CA GLU A 164 16.27 -16.00 -11.93
C GLU A 164 15.99 -14.84 -10.95
N GLU A 165 14.80 -14.81 -10.33
CA GLU A 165 14.44 -13.81 -9.33
C GLU A 165 15.16 -14.06 -7.99
N VAL A 166 15.36 -15.32 -7.61
CA VAL A 166 16.13 -15.68 -6.42
C VAL A 166 17.58 -15.24 -6.56
N ASN A 167 18.21 -15.52 -7.70
CA ASN A 167 19.64 -15.23 -7.89
C ASN A 167 19.94 -13.73 -8.04
N SER A 168 18.95 -12.92 -8.45
CA SER A 168 19.08 -11.46 -8.58
C SER A 168 18.76 -10.72 -7.27
N ASN A 169 17.97 -11.31 -6.37
CA ASN A 169 17.61 -10.72 -5.08
C ASN A 169 18.35 -11.33 -3.88
N MET A 170 19.11 -12.41 -4.08
CA MET A 170 20.05 -12.90 -3.06
C MET A 170 21.30 -12.01 -3.08
N ASP A 171 21.42 -11.17 -2.05
CA ASP A 171 22.66 -10.48 -1.74
C ASP A 171 23.76 -11.54 -1.59
N THR A 172 24.73 -11.50 -2.51
CA THR A 172 25.88 -12.42 -2.49
C THR A 172 26.90 -12.05 -1.41
N GLU A 173 26.72 -10.91 -0.75
CA GLU A 173 27.51 -10.42 0.37
C GLU A 173 26.58 -10.11 1.55
N GLY A 174 26.18 -11.14 2.30
CA GLY A 174 25.56 -10.92 3.60
C GLY A 174 26.50 -10.11 4.50
N ASP A 175 25.95 -9.23 5.34
CA ASP A 175 26.68 -8.48 6.37
C ASP A 175 27.28 -9.43 7.42
N VAL A 176 28.36 -10.12 7.06
CA VAL A 176 29.07 -11.07 7.93
C VAL A 176 29.69 -10.29 9.09
N LEU A 177 29.20 -10.56 10.29
CA LEU A 177 29.71 -9.95 11.52
C LEU A 177 30.97 -10.66 11.99
N PHE A 178 30.90 -11.99 12.14
CA PHE A 178 32.03 -12.80 12.58
C PHE A 178 31.81 -14.28 12.26
N LYS A 179 32.88 -15.08 12.32
CA LYS A 179 32.82 -16.54 12.17
C LYS A 179 33.56 -17.20 13.33
N MET A 180 32.97 -18.25 13.89
CA MET A 180 33.62 -19.01 14.96
C MET A 180 34.86 -19.74 14.41
N PRO A 181 35.94 -19.89 15.20
CA PRO A 181 37.08 -20.69 14.77
C PRO A 181 36.77 -22.20 14.79
N GLY A 182 37.53 -22.96 14.01
CA GLY A 182 37.55 -24.43 14.08
C GLY A 182 36.32 -25.13 13.51
N ALA A 183 36.07 -26.35 13.99
CA ALA A 183 34.98 -27.22 13.50
C ALA A 183 33.60 -26.60 13.72
N LEU A 184 33.43 -25.85 14.83
CA LEU A 184 32.16 -25.20 15.15
C LEU A 184 31.78 -24.13 14.12
N GLY A 185 32.73 -23.30 13.68
CA GLY A 185 32.46 -22.33 12.62
C GLY A 185 32.34 -22.92 11.23
N LYS A 186 32.88 -24.12 10.99
CA LYS A 186 32.58 -24.88 9.76
C LYS A 186 31.14 -25.43 9.80
N LEU A 187 30.64 -25.80 10.97
CA LEU A 187 29.29 -26.34 11.15
C LEU A 187 28.23 -25.24 11.09
N LEU A 188 28.42 -24.15 11.83
CA LEU A 188 27.42 -23.08 11.96
C LEU A 188 27.47 -22.05 10.83
N GLY A 189 28.61 -21.92 10.13
CA GLY A 189 28.84 -20.84 9.18
C GLY A 189 29.16 -19.50 9.85
N PRO A 190 29.27 -18.42 9.07
CA PRO A 190 29.39 -17.06 9.60
C PRO A 190 28.10 -16.59 10.25
N PHE A 191 28.22 -15.76 11.29
CA PHE A 191 27.11 -15.01 11.86
C PHE A 191 26.92 -13.73 11.06
N GLU A 192 25.70 -13.51 10.59
CA GLU A 192 25.31 -12.35 9.80
C GLU A 192 24.41 -11.43 10.62
N ARG A 193 24.36 -10.15 10.23
CA ARG A 193 23.45 -9.18 10.86
C ARG A 193 22.00 -9.63 10.65
N GLY A 194 21.28 -9.86 11.76
CA GLY A 194 19.91 -10.40 11.73
C GLY A 194 19.82 -11.90 12.03
N ALA A 195 20.95 -12.62 12.15
CA ALA A 195 20.95 -14.00 12.58
C ALA A 195 20.45 -14.14 14.03
N PHE A 196 19.50 -15.04 14.25
CA PHE A 196 19.04 -15.42 15.58
C PHE A 196 19.78 -16.68 16.04
N ALA A 197 20.44 -16.60 17.20
CA ALA A 197 21.21 -17.71 17.76
C ALA A 197 20.87 -17.90 19.23
N ALA A 198 20.64 -19.16 19.62
CA ALA A 198 20.37 -19.54 20.99
C ALA A 198 21.32 -20.67 21.41
N VAL A 199 21.95 -20.52 22.58
CA VAL A 199 22.75 -21.56 23.21
C VAL A 199 21.92 -22.15 24.34
N MET A 200 21.54 -23.41 24.21
CA MET A 200 20.73 -24.12 25.20
C MET A 200 21.57 -25.19 25.88
N ALA A 201 21.50 -25.25 27.21
CA ALA A 201 22.13 -26.29 28.02
C ALA A 201 21.20 -26.66 29.18
N PRO A 202 21.21 -27.92 29.65
CA PRO A 202 20.47 -28.32 30.85
C PRO A 202 20.99 -27.60 32.09
N THR A 203 20.12 -27.42 33.09
CA THR A 203 20.51 -26.92 34.41
C THR A 203 21.47 -27.90 35.07
N LYS A 204 22.52 -27.37 35.69
CA LYS A 204 23.51 -28.16 36.45
C LYS A 204 22.87 -28.92 37.61
#